data_AF-A0A923VKB3-F1
#
_entry.id   AF-A0A923VKB3-F1
#
_cell.length_a   1.000
_cell.length_b   1.000
_cell.length_c   1.000
_cell.angle_alpha   90.00
_cell.angle_beta   90.00
_cell.angle_gamma   90.00
#
_symmetry.space_group_name_H-M   'P 1'
#
loop_
_entity.id
_entity.type
_entity.pdbx_description
1 polymer ?
#
loop_
_entity_poly.entity_id
_entity_poly.type
_entity_poly.pdbx_seq_one_letter_code
_entity_poly.pdbx_strand_id
1 'polypeptide(L)'
;KAILFQAFWAVILVFTGSFDTLTDLLVMVAFIFYGAGAFGVFVLRKKMKEVPRTYKVPFYPLIPALFVVFSLFLVCTTIYNDYKSAITGLGLVALGLPFYFWQNRTKTLR
;
A
#
# COMPACT_ATOMS: atom_id res chain seq x y z
N LYS A 1 -3.67 24.41 5.31
CA LYS A 1 -4.52 24.02 4.15
C LYS A 1 -4.63 22.50 4.00
N ALA A 2 -3.53 21.73 4.04
CA ALA A 2 -3.55 20.26 3.93
C ALA A 2 -4.45 19.56 4.98
N ILE A 3 -4.40 19.99 6.24
CA ILE A 3 -5.21 19.40 7.33
C ILE A 3 -6.72 19.57 7.07
N LEU A 4 -7.15 20.72 6.53
CA LEU A 4 -8.56 20.96 6.20
C LEU A 4 -9.05 20.03 5.08
N PHE A 5 -8.20 19.78 4.08
CA PHE A 5 -8.53 18.88 2.98
C PHE A 5 -8.63 17.42 3.47
N GLN A 6 -7.72 16.99 4.33
CA GLN A 6 -7.75 15.65 4.94
C GLN A 6 -8.96 15.48 5.88
N ALA A 7 -9.29 16.51 6.67
CA ALA A 7 -10.46 16.49 7.54
C ALA A 7 -11.76 16.37 6.73
N PHE A 8 -11.89 17.13 5.64
CA PHE A 8 -13.04 17.04 4.74
C PHE A 8 -13.18 15.63 4.13
N TRP A 9 -12.07 15.05 3.67
CA TRP A 9 -12.07 13.70 3.11
C TRP A 9 -12.42 12.62 4.14
N ALA A 10 -11.93 12.77 5.37
CA ALA A 10 -12.25 11.86 6.47
C ALA A 10 -13.76 11.88 6.79
N VAL A 11 -14.39 13.06 6.83
CA VAL A 11 -15.84 13.19 7.07
C VAL A 11 -16.63 12.45 5.98
N ILE A 12 -16.28 12.64 4.71
CA ILE A 12 -16.94 11.94 3.59
C ILE A 12 -16.84 10.41 3.73
N LEU A 13 -15.65 9.90 4.04
CA LEU A 13 -15.43 8.46 4.19
C LEU A 13 -16.25 7.87 5.34
N VAL A 14 -16.34 8.58 6.48
CA VAL A 14 -17.13 8.14 7.64
C VAL A 14 -18.63 8.02 7.31
N PHE A 15 -19.16 8.88 6.43
CA PHE A 15 -20.56 8.79 6.01
C PHE A 15 -20.84 7.70 4.97
N THR A 16 -19.81 7.19 4.29
CA THR A 16 -19.98 6.31 3.11
C THR A 16 -20.02 4.82 3.48
N GLY A 17 -19.48 4.41 4.62
CA GLY A 17 -19.40 3.00 5.01
C GLY A 17 -19.37 2.76 6.51
N SER A 18 -19.70 1.53 6.91
CA SER A 18 -19.53 1.06 8.28
C SER A 18 -18.04 1.03 8.64
N PHE A 19 -17.73 1.24 9.92
CA PHE A 19 -16.34 1.27 10.42
C PHE A 19 -15.56 0.02 10.02
N ASP A 20 -16.18 -1.15 10.15
CA ASP A 20 -15.56 -2.45 9.79
C ASP A 20 -15.16 -2.50 8.31
N THR A 21 -16.07 -2.10 7.41
CA THR A 21 -15.84 -2.05 5.95
C THR A 21 -14.69 -1.11 5.57
N LEU A 22 -14.63 0.07 6.22
CA LEU A 22 -13.57 1.05 5.97
C LEU A 22 -12.21 0.53 6.43
N THR A 23 -12.16 -0.10 7.60
CA THR A 23 -10.93 -0.70 8.12
C THR A 23 -10.47 -1.88 7.29
N ASP A 24 -11.38 -2.76 6.84
CA ASP A 24 -11.04 -3.90 5.98
C ASP A 24 -10.45 -3.44 4.64
N LEU A 25 -11.04 -2.40 4.04
CA LEU A 25 -10.52 -1.76 2.84
C LEU A 25 -9.11 -1.20 3.08
N LEU A 26 -8.92 -0.44 4.16
CA LEU A 26 -7.65 0.19 4.51
C LEU A 26 -6.56 -0.86 4.76
N VAL A 27 -6.85 -1.88 5.56
CA VAL A 27 -5.92 -2.96 5.91
C VAL A 27 -5.48 -3.67 4.64
N MET A 28 -6.41 -4.06 3.77
CA MET A 28 -6.07 -4.70 2.50
C MET A 28 -5.09 -3.85 1.68
N VAL A 29 -5.41 -2.57 1.46
CA VAL A 29 -4.56 -1.66 0.68
C VAL A 29 -3.19 -1.47 1.34
N ALA A 30 -3.15 -1.24 2.65
CA ALA A 30 -1.91 -1.06 3.40
C ALA A 30 -1.00 -2.29 3.30
N PHE A 31 -1.54 -3.50 3.43
CA PHE A 31 -0.76 -4.73 3.35
C PHE A 31 -0.23 -5.02 1.93
N ILE A 32 -0.93 -4.63 0.87
CA ILE A 32 -0.41 -4.68 -0.50
C ILE A 32 0.86 -3.81 -0.62
N PHE A 33 0.79 -2.55 -0.14
CA PHE A 33 1.93 -1.64 -0.19
C PHE A 33 3.07 -2.05 0.75
N TYR A 34 2.77 -2.57 1.93
CA TYR A 34 3.77 -3.10 2.85
C TYR A 34 4.47 -4.32 2.26
N GLY A 35 3.73 -5.24 1.63
CA GLY A 35 4.28 -6.37 0.91
C GLY A 35 5.19 -5.93 -0.25
N ALA A 36 4.76 -4.94 -1.04
CA ALA A 36 5.57 -4.35 -2.09
C ALA A 36 6.84 -3.67 -1.55
N GLY A 37 6.76 -2.99 -0.40
CA GLY A 37 7.90 -2.39 0.28
C GLY A 37 8.91 -3.44 0.77
N ALA A 38 8.42 -4.52 1.40
CA ALA A 38 9.26 -5.63 1.82
C ALA A 38 9.92 -6.35 0.63
N PHE A 39 9.19 -6.54 -0.47
CA PHE A 39 9.75 -7.02 -1.74
C PHE A 39 10.81 -6.05 -2.30
N GLY A 40 10.57 -4.74 -2.19
CA GLY A 40 11.51 -3.69 -2.52
C GLY A 40 12.85 -3.84 -1.79
N VAL A 41 12.86 -4.31 -0.53
CA VAL A 41 14.10 -4.59 0.20
C VAL A 41 14.92 -5.71 -0.46
N PHE A 42 14.27 -6.75 -0.98
CA PHE A 42 14.95 -7.81 -1.74
C PHE A 42 15.51 -7.29 -3.06
N VAL A 43 14.73 -6.50 -3.81
CA VAL A 43 15.16 -5.90 -5.08
C VAL A 43 16.32 -4.94 -4.87
N LEU A 44 16.22 -4.05 -3.88
CA LEU A 44 17.25 -3.08 -3.55
C LEU A 44 18.53 -3.78 -3.07
N ARG A 45 18.39 -4.89 -2.35
CA ARG A 45 19.55 -5.68 -1.93
C ARG A 45 20.26 -6.35 -3.11
N LYS A 46 19.54 -6.73 -4.17
CA LYS A 46 20.12 -7.27 -5.42
C LYS A 46 20.73 -6.17 -6.30
N LYS A 47 20.11 -5.00 -6.37
CA LYS A 47 20.51 -3.89 -7.26
C LYS A 47 21.66 -3.04 -6.69
N MET A 48 21.72 -2.84 -5.37
CA MET A 48 22.74 -2.01 -4.70
C MET A 48 23.59 -2.89 -3.78
N LYS A 49 24.44 -3.71 -4.40
CA LYS A 49 25.31 -4.65 -3.70
C LYS A 49 26.51 -3.98 -3.02
N GLU A 50 26.98 -2.85 -3.58
CA GLU A 50 28.25 -2.20 -3.21
C GLU A 50 28.11 -1.00 -2.24
N VAL A 51 26.90 -0.66 -1.81
CA VAL A 51 26.69 0.47 -0.89
C VAL A 51 27.07 0.04 0.54
N PRO A 52 27.96 0.77 1.25
CA PRO A 52 28.31 0.46 2.63
C PRO A 52 27.07 0.58 3.51
N ARG A 53 26.69 -0.52 4.18
CA ARG A 53 25.47 -0.59 4.99
C ARG A 53 25.79 -0.46 6.47
N THR A 54 25.38 0.65 7.07
CA THR A 54 25.48 0.90 8.52
C THR A 54 24.55 0.01 9.34
N TYR A 55 23.44 -0.48 8.75
CA TYR A 55 22.48 -1.36 9.42
C TYR A 55 22.18 -2.61 8.59
N LYS A 56 22.38 -3.78 9.19
CA LYS A 56 22.00 -5.08 8.63
C LYS A 56 20.85 -5.62 9.46
N VAL A 57 19.73 -5.91 8.81
CA VAL A 57 18.59 -6.56 9.49
C VAL A 57 19.06 -7.91 10.04
N PRO A 58 18.97 -8.17 11.35
CA PRO A 58 19.26 -9.50 11.90
C PRO A 58 18.30 -10.52 11.28
N PHE A 59 18.76 -11.75 11.05
CA PHE A 59 17.97 -12.82 10.38
C PHE A 59 17.48 -12.53 8.95
N TYR A 60 18.13 -11.61 8.23
CA TYR A 60 17.89 -11.53 6.78
C TYR A 60 18.34 -12.83 6.09
N PRO A 61 17.53 -13.50 5.24
CA PRO A 61 16.29 -13.03 4.60
C PRO A 61 14.98 -13.57 5.20
N LEU A 62 14.98 -14.27 6.34
CA LEU A 62 13.76 -14.88 6.88
C LEU A 62 12.69 -13.85 7.26
N ILE A 63 13.06 -12.76 7.94
CA ILE A 63 12.08 -11.78 8.43
C ILE A 63 11.30 -11.12 7.28
N PRO A 64 11.95 -10.59 6.22
CA PRO A 64 11.22 -10.00 5.11
C PRO A 64 10.42 -11.04 4.31
N ALA A 65 10.91 -12.28 4.19
CA ALA A 65 10.18 -13.34 3.49
C ALA A 65 8.90 -13.71 4.23
N LEU A 66 8.98 -13.89 5.56
CA LEU A 66 7.82 -14.17 6.41
C LEU A 66 6.79 -13.03 6.32
N PHE A 67 7.24 -11.77 6.33
CA PHE A 67 6.37 -10.62 6.20
C PHE A 67 5.65 -10.58 4.84
N VAL A 68 6.35 -10.86 3.74
CA VAL A 68 5.73 -10.95 2.41
C VAL A 68 4.68 -12.06 2.38
N VAL A 69 4.98 -13.24 2.90
CA VAL A 69 4.02 -14.36 2.99
C VAL A 69 2.80 -13.98 3.84
N PHE A 70 3.03 -13.33 4.99
CA PHE A 70 1.95 -12.87 5.86
C PHE A 70 1.07 -11.80 5.20
N SER A 71 1.68 -10.87 4.47
CA SER A 71 0.94 -9.85 3.72
C SER A 71 0.09 -10.46 2.60
N LEU A 72 0.62 -11.47 1.90
CA LEU A 72 -0.12 -12.24 0.89
C LEU A 72 -1.28 -13.00 1.53
N PHE A 73 -1.04 -13.65 2.68
CA PHE A 73 -2.06 -14.36 3.42
C PHE A 73 -3.22 -13.43 3.81
N LEU A 74 -2.93 -12.26 4.40
CA LEU A 74 -3.95 -11.28 4.76
C LEU A 74 -4.74 -10.77 3.55
N VAL A 75 -4.07 -10.48 2.44
CA VAL A 75 -4.76 -10.06 1.22
C VAL A 75 -5.68 -11.18 0.71
N CYS A 76 -5.22 -12.43 0.70
CA CYS A 76 -6.04 -13.58 0.29
C CYS A 76 -7.24 -13.80 1.21
N THR A 77 -7.08 -13.68 2.53
CA THR A 77 -8.18 -13.87 3.48
C THR A 77 -9.21 -12.75 3.37
N THR A 78 -8.79 -11.49 3.20
CA THR A 78 -9.71 -10.37 3.00
C THR A 78 -10.50 -10.51 1.70
N ILE A 79 -9.87 -10.94 0.60
CA ILE A 79 -10.57 -11.20 -0.67
C ILE A 79 -11.63 -12.30 -0.53
N TYR A 80 -11.33 -13.34 0.25
CA TYR A 80 -12.25 -14.46 0.47
C TYR A 80 -13.44 -14.07 1.37
N ASN A 81 -13.21 -13.29 2.42
CA ASN A 81 -14.24 -12.90 3.38
C ASN A 81 -15.13 -11.76 2.89
N ASP A 82 -14.55 -10.74 2.24
CA ASP A 82 -15.31 -9.57 1.80
C ASP A 82 -14.85 -9.06 0.42
N TYR A 83 -15.32 -9.78 -0.60
CA TYR A 83 -15.04 -9.48 -2.00
C TYR A 83 -15.47 -8.05 -2.42
N LYS A 84 -16.55 -7.51 -1.82
CA LYS A 84 -17.04 -6.16 -2.16
C LYS A 84 -16.09 -5.08 -1.67
N SER A 85 -15.63 -5.19 -0.42
CA SER A 85 -14.63 -4.28 0.16
C SER A 85 -13.27 -4.39 -0.53
N ALA A 86 -12.91 -5.59 -1.00
CA ALA A 86 -11.70 -5.79 -1.77
C ALA A 86 -11.71 -5.09 -3.13
N ILE A 87 -12.82 -5.18 -3.88
CA ILE A 87 -12.93 -4.49 -5.18
C ILE A 87 -12.93 -2.97 -5.00
N THR A 88 -13.64 -2.44 -4.00
CA THR A 88 -13.68 -0.99 -3.78
C THR A 88 -12.32 -0.45 -3.35
N GLY A 89 -11.57 -1.20 -2.53
CA GLY A 89 -10.19 -0.85 -2.17
C GLY A 89 -9.23 -0.86 -3.35
N LEU A 90 -9.29 -1.91 -4.19
CA LEU A 90 -8.50 -1.97 -5.43
C LEU A 90 -8.89 -0.86 -6.40
N GLY A 91 -10.19 -0.55 -6.52
CA GLY A 91 -10.69 0.57 -7.30
C GLY A 91 -10.16 1.91 -6.81
N LEU A 92 -10.13 2.13 -5.49
CA LEU A 92 -9.58 3.35 -4.90
C LEU A 92 -8.08 3.51 -5.18
N VAL A 93 -7.31 2.43 -5.07
CA VAL A 93 -5.88 2.42 -5.43
C VAL A 93 -5.69 2.65 -6.93
N ALA A 94 -6.51 2.01 -7.75
CA ALA A 94 -6.48 2.17 -9.20
C ALA A 94 -6.84 3.59 -9.64
N LEU A 95 -7.71 4.31 -8.91
CA LEU A 95 -7.97 5.75 -9.13
C LEU A 95 -6.75 6.64 -8.87
N GLY A 96 -5.76 6.15 -8.11
CA GLY A 96 -4.46 6.81 -7.97
C GLY A 96 -3.63 6.80 -9.27
N LEU A 97 -3.78 5.79 -10.13
CA LEU A 97 -3.07 5.68 -11.42
C LEU A 97 -3.43 6.79 -12.42
N PRO A 98 -4.70 7.08 -12.76
CA PRO A 98 -5.04 8.14 -13.69
C PRO A 98 -4.61 9.51 -13.16
N PHE A 99 -4.65 9.72 -11.84
CA PHE A 99 -4.12 10.95 -11.24
C PHE A 99 -2.60 11.07 -11.42
N TYR A 100 -1.85 9.98 -11.22
CA TYR A 100 -0.41 9.95 -11.48
C TYR A 100 -0.08 10.26 -12.96
N PHE A 101 -0.79 9.65 -13.91
CA PHE A 101 -0.60 9.92 -15.34
C PHE A 101 -0.95 11.37 -15.71
N TRP A 102 -2.00 11.94 -15.12
CA TRP A 102 -2.38 13.33 -15.35
C TRP A 102 -1.32 14.31 -14.82
N GLN A 103 -0.72 14.01 -13.67
CA GLN A 103 0.34 14.83 -13.08
C GLN A 103 1.70 14.65 -13.78
N ASN A 104 1.99 13.47 -14.33
CA ASN A 104 3.21 13.27 -15.12
C ASN A 104 3.18 14.03 -16.46
N ARG A 105 2.01 14.28 -17.05
CA ARG A 105 1.88 15.14 -18.24
C ARG A 105 2.25 16.60 -17.98
N THR A 106 2.14 17.08 -16.75
CA THR A 106 2.43 18.48 -16.37
C THR A 106 3.87 18.71 -15.93
N LYS A 107 4.63 17.66 -15.59
CA LYS A 107 6.05 17.79 -15.19
C LYS A 107 7.04 17.75 -16.36
N THR A 108 6.65 17.30 -17.56
CA THR A 108 7.55 17.29 -18.73
C THR A 108 7.60 18.63 -19.48
N LEU A 109 6.81 19.63 -19.06
CA LEU A 109 6.72 20.97 -19.68
C LEU A 109 7.28 22.10 -18.78
N ARG A 110 8.06 21.79 -17.74
CA ARG A 110 8.81 22.76 -16.93
C ARG A 110 10.24 22.33 -16.71
#